data_AF-A0A432SZ36-F1
#
_entry.id   AF-A0A432SZ36-F1
#
_cell.length_a   1.000
_cell.length_b   1.000
_cell.length_c   1.000
_cell.angle_alpha   90.00
_cell.angle_beta   90.00
_cell.angle_gamma   90.00
#
_symmetry.space_group_name_H-M   'P 1'
#
loop_
_entity.id
_entity.type
_entity.pdbx_description
1 polymer ?
#
loop_
_entity_poly.entity_id
_entity_poly.type
_entity_poly.pdbx_seq_one_letter_code
_entity_poly.pdbx_strand_id
1 'polypeptide(L)' 'MSEILAHPFEPVIYKDTQTLILGSFPSIKSFENNFYY' A
#
# COMPACT_ATOMS: atom_id res chain seq x y z
N MET A 1 0.58 -24.37 -6.57
CA MET A 1 -0.20 -23.44 -5.73
C MET A 1 0.39 -22.06 -5.98
N SER A 2 -0.39 -21.08 -6.45
CA SER A 2 0.09 -19.70 -6.56
C SER A 2 0.07 -19.05 -5.18
N GLU A 3 1.19 -18.55 -4.70
CA GLU A 3 1.24 -17.77 -3.45
C GLU A 3 0.55 -16.42 -3.65
N ILE A 4 -0.32 -16.06 -2.70
CA ILE A 4 -0.94 -14.73 -2.66
C ILE A 4 0.11 -13.78 -2.09
N LEU A 5 0.61 -12.88 -2.93
CA LEU A 5 1.49 -11.79 -2.49
C LEU A 5 0.64 -10.75 -1.75
N ALA A 6 0.83 -10.68 -0.43
CA ALA A 6 0.21 -9.66 0.40
C ALA A 6 0.90 -8.30 0.19
N HIS A 7 0.14 -7.22 0.34
CA HIS A 7 0.72 -5.88 0.33
C HIS A 7 1.66 -5.72 1.54
N PRO A 8 2.88 -5.20 1.36
CA PRO A 8 3.94 -5.27 2.37
C PRO A 8 3.74 -4.35 3.59
N PHE A 9 2.84 -3.38 3.49
CA PHE A 9 2.53 -2.45 4.58
C PHE A 9 1.04 -2.09 4.59
N GLU A 10 0.57 -1.66 5.75
CA GLU A 10 -0.83 -1.35 6.01
C GLU A 10 -1.30 -0.10 5.27
N PRO A 11 -2.59 -0.05 4.88
CA PRO A 11 -3.16 1.15 4.29
C PRO A 11 -3.26 2.28 5.31
N VAL A 12 -3.10 3.52 4.84
CA VAL A 12 -3.27 4.73 5.67
C VAL A 12 -4.76 5.09 5.71
N ILE A 13 -5.43 4.82 6.83
CA ILE A 13 -6.87 5.05 6.99
C ILE A 13 -7.14 5.80 8.31
N TYR A 14 -7.94 6.87 8.21
CA TYR A 14 -8.42 7.65 9.34
C TYR A 14 -9.96 7.71 9.35
N LYS A 15 -10.54 8.13 10.47
CA LYS A 15 -12.00 8.18 10.64
C LYS A 15 -12.70 9.12 9.63
N ASP A 16 -12.00 10.17 9.23
CA ASP A 16 -12.46 11.24 8.35
C ASP A 16 -11.91 11.12 6.92
N THR A 17 -11.29 9.99 6.55
CA THR A 17 -10.85 9.75 5.17
C THR A 17 -12.04 9.79 4.21
N GLN A 18 -11.95 10.63 3.17
CA GLN A 18 -13.01 10.81 2.16
C GLN A 18 -12.63 10.25 0.78
N THR A 19 -11.37 9.92 0.56
CA THR A 19 -10.85 9.51 -0.74
C THR A 19 -10.01 8.26 -0.59
N LEU A 20 -10.34 7.26 -1.40
CA LEU A 20 -9.57 6.02 -1.54
C LEU A 20 -8.69 6.12 -2.78
N ILE A 21 -7.37 6.00 -2.60
CA ILE A 21 -6.41 5.91 -3.69
C ILE A 21 -5.99 4.44 -3.81
N LEU A 22 -6.24 3.84 -4.97
CA LEU A 22 -5.85 2.46 -5.28
C LEU A 22 -4.67 2.48 -6.24
N GLY A 23 -3.50 2.10 -5.73
CA GLY A 23 -2.30 1.85 -6.54
C GLY A 23 -2.21 0.39 -7.00
N SER A 24 -1.23 0.11 -7.86
CA SER A 24 -0.76 -1.25 -8.12
C SER A 24 0.28 -1.64 -7.06
N PHE A 25 1.32 -2.40 -7.43
CA PHE A 25 2.39 -2.75 -6.50
C PHE A 25 3.28 -1.53 -6.19
N PRO A 26 3.77 -1.40 -4.94
CA PRO A 26 4.65 -0.31 -4.56
C PRO A 26 5.97 -0.37 -5.32
N SER A 27 6.56 0.79 -5.59
CA SER A 27 7.92 0.86 -6.14
C SER A 27 8.93 0.36 -5.11
N ILE A 28 10.13 -0.04 -5.57
CA ILE A 28 11.22 -0.46 -4.66
C ILE A 28 11.50 0.60 -3.59
N LYS A 29 11.47 1.90 -3.96
CA LYS A 29 11.69 3.00 -3.00
C LYS A 29 10.56 3.15 -1.99
N SER A 30 9.31 2.98 -2.43
CA SER A 30 8.15 2.95 -1.54
C SER A 30 8.25 1.80 -0.53
N PHE A 31 8.73 0.64 -0.96
CA PHE A 31 8.99 -0.53 -0.11
C PHE A 31 10.10 -0.28 0.92
N GLU A 32 11.27 0.21 0.48
CA GLU A 32 12.42 0.46 1.37
C GLU A 32 12.11 1.47 2.47
N ASN A 33 11.29 2.48 2.16
CA ASN A 33 11.02 3.61 3.04
C ASN A 33 9.61 3.59 3.66
N ASN A 34 8.81 2.54 3.43
CA ASN A 34 7.44 2.38 3.95
C ASN A 34 6.53 3.61 3.74
N PHE A 35 6.42 4.10 2.50
CA PHE A 35 5.55 5.24 2.18
C PHE A 35 4.76 5.07 0.88
N TYR A 36 3.60 5.73 0.79
CA TYR A 36 2.83 5.89 -0.44
C TYR A 36 3.12 7.27 -1.05
N TYR A 37 3.15 7.38 -2.39
CA TYR A 37 3.29 8.65 -3.09
C TYR A 37 2.03 9.51 -3.00
#